data_AF-A0A7K7LGI7-F1
#
_entry.id   AF-A0A7K7LGI7-F1
#
_cell.length_a   1.000
_cell.length_b   1.000
_cell.length_c   1.000
_cell.angle_alpha   90.00
_cell.angle_beta   90.00
_cell.angle_gamma   90.00
#
_symmetry.space_group_name_H-M   'P 1'
#
loop_
_entity.id
_entity.type
_entity.pdbx_description
1 polymer ?
#
loop_
_entity_poly.entity_id
_entity_poly.type
_entity_poly.pdbx_seq_one_letter_code
_entity_poly.pdbx_strand_id
1 'polypeptide(L)'
;CVLDVRSSLLAFSFPLAGVHRQVLFTTVGWFAGYFLAKRTQYVHAKKDREMFEYVRHHPEDFKTAGKKRIGELLEDFIPIR
;
A
#
# COMPACT_ATOMS: atom_id res chain seq x y z
N CYS A 1 1.62 4.34 -4.56
CA CYS A 1 1.29 5.25 -3.44
C CYS A 1 2.05 6.60 -3.42
N VAL A 2 2.91 6.94 -4.38
CA VAL A 2 3.55 8.29 -4.50
C VAL A 2 3.19 8.99 -5.83
N LEU A 3 2.39 8.34 -6.68
CA LEU A 3 2.03 8.84 -8.01
C LEU A 3 0.71 9.66 -8.05
N ASP A 4 0.01 9.81 -6.93
CA ASP A 4 -1.29 10.50 -6.88
C ASP A 4 -1.19 12.04 -6.78
N VAL A 5 -0.02 12.58 -6.45
CA VAL A 5 0.18 14.04 -6.29
C VAL A 5 0.22 14.76 -7.65
N ARG A 6 0.63 14.07 -8.72
CA ARG A 6 0.79 14.67 -10.05
C ARG A 6 -0.51 14.70 -10.87
N SER A 7 -1.51 13.88 -10.49
CA SER A 7 -2.83 13.84 -11.15
C SER A 7 -3.78 14.95 -10.65
N SER A 8 -3.56 15.44 -9.43
CA SER A 8 -4.33 16.56 -8.86
C SER A 8 -4.05 17.92 -9.52
N LEU A 9 -3.02 18.02 -10.37
CA LEU A 9 -2.70 19.26 -11.09
C LEU A 9 -3.57 19.52 -12.34
N LEU A 10 -4.35 18.54 -12.80
CA LEU A 10 -5.21 18.68 -13.98
C LEU A 10 -6.71 18.82 -13.66
N ALA A 11 -7.10 18.82 -12.38
CA ALA A 11 -8.50 18.96 -11.95
C ALA A 11 -8.77 20.20 -11.08
N PHE A 12 -7.85 21.17 -11.05
CA PHE A 12 -8.06 22.42 -10.31
C PHE A 12 -8.52 23.52 -11.27
N SER A 13 -9.81 23.44 -11.66
CA SER A 13 -10.51 24.64 -12.13
C SER A 13 -10.56 25.61 -10.94
N PHE A 14 -9.63 26.56 -10.95
CA PHE A 14 -9.32 27.50 -9.89
C PHE A 14 -10.35 28.64 -9.91
N PRO A 15 -11.31 28.76 -8.96
CA PRO A 15 -11.95 30.05 -8.76
C PRO A 15 -10.88 30.99 -8.19
N LEU A 16 -10.52 32.05 -8.93
CA LEU A 16 -9.52 33.05 -8.53
C LEU A 16 -9.89 33.86 -7.27
N ALA A 17 -11.02 33.59 -6.62
CA ALA A 17 -11.45 34.27 -5.40
C ALA A 17 -11.23 33.39 -4.16
N GLY A 18 -10.06 33.53 -3.51
CA GLY A 18 -9.85 32.99 -2.15
C GLY A 18 -8.64 32.08 -1.94
N VAL A 19 -7.47 32.42 -2.50
CA VAL A 19 -6.20 31.69 -2.33
C VAL A 19 -5.85 31.43 -0.86
N HIS A 20 -6.19 32.37 0.04
CA HIS A 20 -5.94 32.22 1.48
C HIS A 20 -6.63 30.98 2.08
N ARG A 21 -7.89 30.72 1.69
CA ARG A 21 -8.63 29.55 2.19
C ARG A 21 -8.09 28.26 1.60
N GLN A 22 -7.68 28.26 0.33
CA GLN A 22 -7.06 27.10 -0.29
C GLN A 22 -5.73 26.72 0.40
N VAL A 23 -4.88 27.70 0.71
CA VAL A 23 -3.60 27.46 1.41
C VAL A 23 -3.83 26.94 2.84
N LEU A 24 -4.85 27.44 3.54
CA LEU A 24 -5.21 26.93 4.86
C LEU A 24 -5.67 25.47 4.79
N PHE A 25 -6.53 25.11 3.82
CA PHE A 25 -6.99 23.73 3.69
C PHE A 25 -5.90 22.76 3.24
N THR A 26 -5.00 23.18 2.33
CA THR A 26 -3.88 22.33 1.89
C THR A 26 -2.86 22.10 2.99
N THR A 27 -2.54 23.11 3.81
CA THR A 27 -1.60 22.94 4.93
C THR A 27 -2.18 22.06 6.05
N VAL A 28 -3.48 22.19 6.35
CA VAL A 28 -4.16 21.29 7.31
C VAL A 28 -4.24 19.86 6.77
N GLY A 29 -4.59 19.68 5.50
CA GLY A 29 -4.61 18.36 4.85
C GLY A 29 -3.23 17.70 4.83
N TRP A 30 -2.18 18.48 4.54
CA TRP A 30 -0.79 18.01 4.60
C TRP A 30 -0.37 17.61 6.02
N PHE A 31 -0.70 18.43 7.02
CA PHE A 31 -0.38 18.16 8.41
C PHE A 31 -1.09 16.92 8.92
N ALA A 32 -2.41 16.82 8.71
CA ALA A 32 -3.17 15.64 9.06
C ALA A 32 -2.63 14.39 8.34
N GLY A 33 -2.38 14.48 7.03
CA GLY A 33 -1.80 13.41 6.23
C GLY A 33 -0.45 12.93 6.77
N TYR A 34 0.43 13.84 7.18
CA TYR A 34 1.73 13.50 7.78
C TYR A 34 1.58 12.70 9.08
N PHE A 35 0.66 13.10 9.96
CA PHE A 35 0.39 12.37 11.21
C PHE A 35 -0.21 10.99 10.96
N LEU A 36 -1.14 10.85 10.00
CA LEU A 36 -1.69 9.55 9.61
C LEU A 36 -0.62 8.65 9.00
N ALA A 37 0.21 9.16 8.09
CA ALA A 37 1.28 8.39 7.45
C ALA A 37 2.31 7.88 8.48
N LYS A 38 2.67 8.70 9.47
CA LYS A 38 3.58 8.29 10.55
C LYS A 38 2.96 7.18 11.43
N ARG A 39 1.66 7.28 11.72
CA ARG A 39 0.91 6.24 12.46
C ARG A 39 0.84 4.93 11.69
N THR A 40 0.53 4.97 10.39
CA THR A 40 0.45 3.75 9.57
C THR A 40 1.80 3.07 9.46
N GLN A 41 2.87 3.83 9.19
CA GLN A 41 4.23 3.28 9.14
C GLN A 41 4.63 2.60 10.45
N TYR A 42 4.31 3.21 11.60
CA TYR A 42 4.59 2.61 12.91
C TYR A 42 3.83 1.30 13.14
N VAL A 43 2.54 1.26 12.79
CA VAL A 43 1.70 0.07 12.94
C VAL A 43 2.17 -1.07 12.02
N HIS A 44 2.56 -0.76 10.78
CA HIS A 44 3.11 -1.74 9.85
C HIS A 44 4.44 -2.30 10.36
N ALA A 45 5.38 -1.44 10.76
CA ALA A 45 6.66 -1.88 11.29
C ALA A 45 6.53 -2.79 12.53
N LYS A 46 5.57 -2.50 13.41
CA LYS A 46 5.29 -3.35 14.58
C LYS A 46 4.76 -4.72 14.17
N LYS A 47 3.80 -4.78 13.24
CA LYS A 47 3.24 -6.04 12.74
C LYS A 47 4.28 -6.90 12.04
N ASP A 48 5.12 -6.29 11.21
CA ASP A 48 6.17 -7.02 10.52
C ASP A 48 7.15 -7.64 11.52
N ARG A 49 7.54 -6.90 12.55
CA ARG A 49 8.39 -7.42 13.62
C ARG A 49 7.75 -8.62 14.34
N GLU A 50 6.50 -8.51 14.76
CA GLU A 50 5.77 -9.59 15.44
C GLU A 50 5.63 -10.82 14.53
N MET A 51 5.37 -10.62 13.24
CA MET A 51 5.24 -11.69 12.25
C MET A 51 6.57 -12.40 12.01
N PHE A 52 7.69 -11.67 11.93
CA PHE A 52 9.03 -12.28 11.81
C PHE A 52 9.42 -13.07 13.06
N GLU A 53 9.09 -12.57 14.26
CA GLU A 53 9.31 -13.29 15.51
C GLU A 53 8.46 -14.58 15.53
N TYR A 54 7.19 -14.53 15.12
CA TYR A 54 6.31 -15.70 15.04
C TYR A 54 6.82 -16.78 14.06
N VAL A 55 7.23 -16.38 12.85
CA VAL A 55 7.78 -17.30 11.84
C VAL A 55 9.06 -18.00 12.32
N ARG A 56 9.88 -17.31 13.13
CA ARG A 56 11.09 -17.89 13.70
C ARG A 56 10.82 -18.94 14.77
N HIS A 57 9.76 -18.76 15.56
CA HIS A 57 9.41 -19.66 16.66
C HIS A 57 8.68 -20.92 16.20
N HIS A 58 8.00 -20.89 15.05
CA HIS A 58 7.23 -22.02 14.51
C HIS A 58 7.73 -22.49 13.13
N PRO A 59 8.96 -23.02 13.03
CA PRO A 59 9.44 -23.61 11.79
C PRO A 59 8.68 -24.91 11.42
N GLU A 60 7.97 -25.55 12.36
CA GLU A 60 7.18 -26.77 12.10
C GLU A 60 5.88 -26.55 11.31
N ASP A 61 5.20 -25.41 11.49
CA ASP A 61 3.94 -25.08 10.82
C ASP A 61 4.16 -24.49 9.42
N PHE A 62 5.27 -23.78 9.23
CA PHE A 62 5.73 -23.29 7.92
C PHE A 62 6.55 -24.35 7.20
N LYS A 63 5.97 -25.55 6.97
CA LYS A 63 6.48 -26.44 5.93
C LYS A 63 6.38 -25.70 4.62
N THR A 64 7.51 -25.21 4.13
CA THR A 64 7.64 -24.57 2.83
C THR A 64 7.14 -25.58 1.81
N ALA A 65 5.85 -25.54 1.48
CA ALA A 65 5.27 -26.36 0.44
C ALA A 65 6.12 -26.05 -0.78
N GLY A 66 6.94 -27.03 -1.17
CA GLY A 66 7.91 -26.85 -2.25
C GLY A 66 7.15 -26.25 -3.41
N LYS A 67 7.55 -25.04 -3.83
CA LYS A 67 6.96 -24.36 -4.97
C LYS A 67 7.15 -25.29 -6.15
N LYS A 68 6.14 -26.11 -6.45
CA LYS A 68 6.14 -26.96 -7.63
C LYS A 68 6.32 -26.03 -8.80
N ARG A 69 7.29 -26.35 -9.67
CA ARG A 69 7.60 -25.49 -10.81
C ARG A 69 6.32 -25.33 -11.62
N ILE A 70 6.11 -24.13 -12.15
CA ILE A 70 4.93 -23.72 -12.93
C ILE A 70 4.65 -24.70 -14.11
N GLY A 71 5.62 -25.54 -14.49
CA GLY A 71 5.43 -26.65 -15.44
C GLY A 71 4.61 -27.86 -14.96
N GLU A 72 4.28 -28.00 -13.66
CA GLU A 72 3.46 -29.11 -13.13
C GLU A 72 2.01 -28.68 -12.81
N LEU A 73 1.72 -27.36 -12.83
CA LEU A 73 0.39 -26.78 -12.52
C LEU A 73 -0.31 -26.15 -13.74
N LEU A 74 0.36 -26.05 -14.90
CA LEU A 74 -0.38 -25.86 -16.16
C LEU A 74 -1.07 -27.19 -16.48
N GLU A 75 -2.27 -27.39 -15.92
CA GLU A 75 -3.18 -28.41 -16.42
C GLU A 75 -3.33 -28.22 -17.94
N ASP A 76 -3.27 -29.33 -18.68
CA ASP A 76 -3.39 -29.34 -20.13
C ASP A 76 -4.63 -28.55 -20.54
N PHE A 77 -4.44 -27.41 -21.20
CA PHE A 77 -5.53 -26.64 -21.78
C PHE A 77 -6.22 -27.49 -22.84
N ILE A 78 -7.35 -28.11 -22.51
CA ILE A 78 -8.23 -28.75 -23.50
C ILE A 78 -9.02 -27.61 -24.17
N PRO A 79 -8.74 -27.25 -25.43
CA PRO A 79 -9.53 -26.23 -26.09
C PRO A 79 -10.94 -26.78 -26.33
N ILE A 80 -11.95 -26.09 -25.81
CA ILE A 80 -13.35 -26.37 -26.13
C ILE A 80 -13.63 -25.73 -27.49
N ARG A 81 -13.96 -26.58 -28.47
CA ARG A 81 -14.39 -26.18 -29.83
C ARG A 81 -15.78 -25.57 -29.81
#